data_AF-A0A2N1QZP0-F1
#
_entry.id   AF-A0A2N1QZP0-F1
#
_cell.length_a   1.000
_cell.length_b   1.000
_cell.length_c   1.000
_cell.angle_alpha   90.00
_cell.angle_beta   90.00
_cell.angle_gamma   90.00
#
_symmetry.space_group_name_H-M   'P 1'
#
loop_
_entity.id
_entity.type
_entity.pdbx_description
1 polymer ?
#
loop_
_entity_poly.entity_id
_entity_poly.type
_entity_poly.pdbx_seq_one_letter_code
_entity_poly.pdbx_strand_id
1 'polypeptide(L)'
;MERWQRSFNALLVAVLFAIIGFSASNPIIPLYLRELGITDPIALNWWTGAVNGLSNLFFALFAPIWGALADSYGRKPMLLRAMIGGGVVMGLLALTTSP
;
A
#
# COMPACT_ATOMS: atom_id res chain seq x y z
N MET A 1 -17.47 -7.69 26.64
CA MET A 1 -16.25 -7.11 26.03
C MET A 1 -16.19 -5.64 26.35
N GLU A 2 -15.09 -5.22 26.97
CA GLU A 2 -14.83 -3.79 27.23
C GLU A 2 -14.68 -3.02 25.91
N ARG A 3 -14.94 -1.71 25.94
CA ARG A 3 -14.89 -0.82 24.74
C ARG A 3 -13.54 -0.84 24.03
N TRP A 4 -12.44 -1.03 24.77
CA TRP A 4 -11.09 -1.11 24.20
C TRP A 4 -10.88 -2.40 23.40
N GLN A 5 -11.43 -3.53 23.86
CA GLN A 5 -11.34 -4.83 23.17
C GLN A 5 -12.07 -4.80 21.83
N ARG A 6 -13.24 -4.15 21.76
CA ARG A 6 -14.00 -3.97 20.51
C ARG A 6 -13.22 -3.12 19.51
N SER A 7 -12.63 -2.01 19.96
CA SER A 7 -11.81 -1.13 19.12
C SER A 7 -10.56 -1.85 18.62
N PHE A 8 -9.92 -2.64 19.49
CA PHE A 8 -8.74 -3.43 19.15
C PHE A 8 -9.06 -4.51 18.11
N ASN A 9 -10.11 -5.30 18.31
CA ASN A 9 -10.50 -6.32 17.32
C ASN A 9 -10.88 -5.70 15.97
N ALA A 10 -11.59 -4.56 15.97
CA ALA A 10 -11.92 -3.86 14.73
C ALA A 10 -10.65 -3.36 14.00
N LEU A 11 -9.70 -2.79 14.74
CA LEU A 11 -8.39 -2.39 14.21
C LEU A 11 -7.62 -3.57 13.65
N LEU A 12 -7.59 -4.69 14.38
CA LEU A 12 -6.87 -5.89 14.01
C LEU A 12 -7.40 -6.48 12.71
N VAL A 13 -8.73 -6.60 12.58
CA VAL A 13 -9.38 -7.06 11.35
C VAL A 13 -9.08 -6.12 10.18
N ALA A 14 -9.21 -4.81 10.38
CA ALA A 14 -8.95 -3.81 9.34
C ALA A 14 -7.49 -3.88 8.83
N VAL A 15 -6.53 -3.93 9.75
CA VAL A 15 -5.09 -4.04 9.42
C VAL A 15 -4.79 -5.38 8.75
N LEU A 16 -5.40 -6.48 9.20
CA LEU A 16 -5.22 -7.79 8.59
C LEU A 16 -5.65 -7.79 7.11
N PHE A 17 -6.83 -7.23 6.80
CA PHE A 17 -7.26 -7.09 5.40
C PHE A 17 -6.34 -6.17 4.59
N ALA A 18 -5.86 -5.08 5.19
CA ALA A 18 -4.93 -4.16 4.54
C ALA A 18 -3.60 -4.86 4.17
N ILE A 19 -3.05 -5.65 5.09
CA ILE A 19 -1.80 -6.39 4.88
C ILE A 19 -1.99 -7.45 3.80
N ILE A 20 -3.12 -8.19 3.80
CA ILE A 20 -3.40 -9.19 2.76
C ILE A 20 -3.40 -8.54 1.36
N GLY A 21 -4.10 -7.42 1.19
CA GLY A 21 -4.12 -6.71 -0.08
C GLY A 21 -2.75 -6.20 -0.51
N PHE A 22 -1.98 -5.64 0.43
CA PHE A 22 -0.63 -5.15 0.15
C PHE A 22 0.35 -6.29 -0.20
N SER A 23 0.33 -7.39 0.55
CA SER A 23 1.17 -8.57 0.29
C SER A 23 0.84 -9.22 -1.05
N ALA A 24 -0.43 -9.22 -1.47
CA ALA A 24 -0.82 -9.72 -2.79
C ALA A 24 -0.27 -8.87 -3.94
N SER A 25 -0.01 -7.58 -3.71
CA SER A 25 0.47 -6.65 -4.75
C SER A 25 1.94 -6.84 -5.11
N ASN A 26 2.76 -7.24 -4.14
CA ASN A 26 4.22 -7.38 -4.30
C ASN A 26 4.64 -8.37 -5.42
N PRO A 27 4.06 -9.59 -5.53
CA PRO A 27 4.38 -10.51 -6.62
C PRO A 27 3.74 -10.15 -7.97
N ILE A 28 2.75 -9.25 -8.01
CA ILE A 28 2.02 -8.89 -9.24
C ILE A 28 2.87 -7.99 -10.13
N ILE A 29 3.64 -7.05 -9.56
CA ILE A 29 4.43 -6.07 -10.32
C ILE A 29 5.33 -6.71 -11.39
N PRO A 30 6.20 -7.69 -11.07
CA PRO A 30 7.05 -8.32 -12.08
C PRO A 30 6.26 -9.18 -13.09
N LEU A 31 5.08 -9.70 -12.71
CA LEU A 31 4.19 -10.43 -13.61
C LEU A 31 3.52 -9.48 -14.61
N TYR A 32 3.05 -8.33 -14.13
CA TYR A 32 2.42 -7.28 -14.92
C TYR A 32 3.40 -6.67 -15.94
N LEU A 33 4.64 -6.36 -15.50
CA LEU A 33 5.70 -5.88 -16.39
C LEU A 33 6.00 -6.86 -17.54
N ARG A 34 5.90 -8.18 -17.29
CA ARG A 34 6.03 -9.20 -18.36
C ARG A 34 4.84 -9.20 -19.31
N GLU A 35 3.61 -9.10 -18.80
CA GLU A 35 2.40 -9.00 -19.63
C GLU A 35 2.38 -7.73 -20.50
N LEU A 36 2.99 -6.64 -20.00
CA LEU A 36 3.21 -5.38 -20.72
C LEU A 36 4.31 -5.45 -21.81
N GLY A 37 4.89 -6.63 -22.05
CA GLY A 37 5.83 -6.85 -23.15
C GLY A 37 7.31 -6.63 -22.78
N ILE A 38 7.63 -6.37 -21.51
CA ILE A 38 9.02 -6.25 -21.06
C ILE A 38 9.57 -7.67 -20.84
N THR A 39 10.03 -8.29 -21.92
CA THR A 39 10.64 -9.63 -21.90
C THR A 39 12.14 -9.60 -21.62
N ASP A 40 12.79 -8.43 -21.72
CA ASP A 40 14.22 -8.27 -21.42
C ASP A 40 14.44 -8.29 -19.89
N PRO A 41 15.20 -9.26 -19.35
CA PRO A 41 15.50 -9.35 -17.93
C PRO A 41 16.17 -8.10 -17.35
N ILE A 42 16.95 -7.37 -18.15
CA ILE A 42 17.67 -6.17 -17.71
C ILE A 42 16.68 -5.02 -17.48
N ALA A 43 15.79 -4.79 -18.45
CA ALA A 43 14.75 -3.76 -18.33
C ALA A 43 13.77 -4.08 -17.19
N LEU A 44 13.40 -5.35 -17.00
CA LEU A 44 12.53 -5.79 -15.91
C LEU A 44 13.14 -5.48 -14.52
N ASN A 45 14.43 -5.77 -14.35
CA ASN A 45 15.15 -5.47 -13.10
C ASN A 45 15.26 -3.96 -12.84
N TRP A 46 15.50 -3.15 -13.87
CA TRP A 46 15.55 -1.70 -13.74
C TRP A 46 14.20 -1.10 -13.31
N TRP A 47 13.11 -1.49 -13.98
CA TRP A 47 11.77 -1.01 -13.63
C TRP A 47 11.33 -1.49 -12.25
N THR A 48 11.58 -2.76 -11.92
CA THR A 48 11.25 -3.31 -10.60
C THR A 48 12.06 -2.60 -9.50
N GLY A 49 13.35 -2.35 -9.73
CA GLY A 49 14.22 -1.62 -8.80
C GLY A 49 13.79 -0.17 -8.63
N ALA A 50 13.46 0.52 -9.73
CA ALA A 50 12.99 1.90 -9.69
C ALA A 50 11.66 2.03 -8.93
N VAL A 51 10.68 1.17 -9.22
CA VAL A 51 9.36 1.19 -8.55
C VAL A 51 9.49 0.93 -7.06
N ASN A 52 10.24 -0.09 -6.65
CA ASN A 52 10.45 -0.40 -5.24
C ASN A 52 11.27 0.69 -4.53
N GLY A 53 12.32 1.20 -5.19
CA GLY A 53 13.16 2.27 -4.67
C GLY A 53 12.40 3.57 -4.44
N LEU A 54 11.64 4.02 -5.44
CA LEU A 54 10.78 5.20 -5.33
C LEU A 54 9.71 4.99 -4.25
N SER A 55 9.05 3.83 -4.23
CA SER A 55 8.03 3.53 -3.21
C SER A 55 8.60 3.63 -1.78
N ASN A 56 9.77 3.05 -1.54
CA ASN A 56 10.42 3.13 -0.23
C ASN A 56 10.92 4.54 0.10
N LEU A 57 11.38 5.30 -0.89
CA LEU A 57 11.76 6.70 -0.69
C LEU A 57 10.56 7.56 -0.29
N PHE A 58 9.43 7.41 -0.99
CA PHE A 58 8.18 8.07 -0.63
C PHE A 58 7.71 7.64 0.76
N PHE A 59 7.77 6.34 1.08
CA PHE A 59 7.46 5.87 2.43
C PHE A 59 8.36 6.52 3.49
N ALA A 60 9.67 6.60 3.26
CA ALA A 60 10.59 7.23 4.20
C ALA A 60 10.31 8.72 4.41
N LEU A 61 9.98 9.44 3.34
CA LEU A 61 9.67 10.87 3.40
C LEU A 61 8.32 11.16 4.06
N PHE A 62 7.30 10.36 3.74
CA PHE A 62 5.93 10.57 4.21
C PHE A 62 5.61 9.88 5.54
N ALA A 63 6.36 8.84 5.96
CA ALA A 63 6.17 8.18 7.26
C ALA A 63 6.16 9.14 8.46
N PRO A 64 7.12 10.08 8.63
CA PRO A 64 7.09 11.01 9.77
C PRO A 64 5.90 11.97 9.69
N ILE A 65 5.52 12.41 8.48
CA ILE A 65 4.39 13.32 8.28
C ILE A 65 3.08 12.63 8.69
N TRP A 66 2.85 11.41 8.21
CA TRP A 66 1.65 10.64 8.53
C TRP A 66 1.63 10.20 10.00
N GLY A 67 2.79 9.91 10.61
CA GLY A 67 2.90 9.64 12.05
C GLY A 67 2.47 10.84 12.91
N ALA A 68 3.05 12.01 12.64
CA ALA A 68 2.71 13.25 13.36
C ALA A 68 1.24 13.65 13.18
N LEU A 69 0.67 13.42 11.99
CA LEU A 69 -0.74 13.69 11.72
C LEU A 69 -1.68 12.71 12.45
N ALA A 70 -1.26 11.46 12.63
CA ALA A 70 -2.02 10.44 13.37
C ALA A 70 -2.11 10.78 14.87
N ASP A 71 -1.02 11.33 15.43
CA ASP A 71 -0.94 11.69 16.84
C ASP A 71 -1.73 12.98 17.15
N SER A 72 -1.85 13.90 16.19
CA SER A 72 -2.57 15.18 16.36
C SER A 72 -4.08 15.11 16.10
N TYR A 73 -4.53 14.35 15.10
CA TYR A 73 -5.96 14.26 14.72
C TYR A 73 -6.69 13.04 15.31
N GLY A 74 -5.96 12.16 16.00
CA GLY A 74 -6.47 10.93 16.58
C GLY A 74 -6.42 9.72 15.62
N ARG A 75 -6.15 8.55 16.21
CA ARG A 75 -5.87 7.31 15.45
C ARG A 75 -7.03 6.78 14.62
N LYS A 76 -8.28 7.00 15.05
CA LYS A 76 -9.49 6.45 14.38
C LYS A 76 -9.80 7.12 13.03
N PRO A 77 -9.90 8.46 12.90
CA PRO A 77 -10.11 9.10 11.60
C PRO A 77 -8.92 8.91 10.65
N MET A 78 -7.70 8.79 11.19
CA MET A 78 -6.52 8.52 10.40
C MET A 78 -6.55 7.15 9.73
N LEU A 79 -6.95 6.10 10.46
CA LEU A 79 -7.11 4.76 9.91
C LEU A 79 -8.11 4.73 8.76
N LEU A 80 -9.25 5.43 8.90
CA LEU A 80 -10.28 5.49 7.86
C LEU A 80 -9.76 6.17 6.58
N ARG A 81 -9.01 7.27 6.71
CA ARG A 81 -8.39 7.95 5.56
C ARG A 81 -7.39 7.05 4.84
N ALA A 82 -6.55 6.33 5.60
CA ALA A 82 -5.57 5.40 5.04
C ALA A 82 -6.24 4.23 4.31
N MET A 83 -7.31 3.67 4.87
CA MET A 83 -8.07 2.56 4.25
C MET A 83 -8.75 3.00 2.96
N ILE A 84 -9.38 4.18 2.94
CA ILE A 84 -10.02 4.73 1.73
C ILE A 84 -8.96 5.03 0.66
N GLY A 85 -7.87 5.71 1.03
CA GLY A 85 -6.78 6.02 0.11
C GLY A 85 -6.15 4.76 -0.48
N GLY A 86 -5.85 3.77 0.35
CA GLY A 86 -5.33 2.48 -0.10
C GLY A 86 -6.29 1.74 -1.03
N GLY A 87 -7.59 1.74 -0.73
CA GLY A 87 -8.61 1.17 -1.60
C GLY A 87 -8.71 1.85 -2.96
N VAL A 88 -8.65 3.19 -2.99
CA VAL A 88 -8.64 3.95 -4.25
C VAL A 88 -7.38 3.64 -5.07
N VAL A 89 -6.20 3.63 -4.45
CA VAL A 89 -4.94 3.33 -5.15
C VAL A 89 -4.93 1.90 -5.69
N MET A 90 -5.41 0.93 -4.91
CA MET A 90 -5.56 -0.46 -5.38
C MET A 90 -6.58 -0.57 -6.53
N GLY A 91 -7.68 0.17 -6.46
CA GLY A 91 -8.66 0.25 -7.54
C GLY A 91 -8.08 0.87 -8.81
N LEU A 92 -7.26 1.92 -8.69
CA LEU A 92 -6.55 2.52 -9.81
C LEU A 92 -5.52 1.55 -10.40
N LEU A 93 -4.79 0.81 -9.55
CA LEU A 93 -3.85 -0.22 -9.99
C LEU A 93 -4.55 -1.26 -10.88
N ALA A 94 -5.77 -1.67 -10.53
CA ALA A 94 -6.56 -2.60 -11.33
C ALA A 94 -7.03 -2.03 -12.70
N LEU A 95 -7.07 -0.71 -12.86
CA LEU A 95 -7.46 -0.03 -14.09
C LEU A 95 -6.27 0.34 -14.97
N THR A 96 -5.04 0.15 -14.49
CA THR A 96 -3.82 0.52 -15.23
C THR A 96 -3.61 -0.41 -16.42
N THR A 97 -3.78 0.11 -17.63
CA THR A 97 -3.63 -0.66 -18.89
C THR A 97 -2.31 -0.41 -19.62
N SER A 98 -1.42 0.45 -19.09
CA SER A 98 -0.13 0.81 -19.70
C SER A 98 0.97 0.91 -18.64
N PRO A 99 2.26 0.77 -19.03
CA PRO A 99 3.38 0.83 -18.10
C PRO A 99 3.66 2.26 -17.61
#